data_AF-A0A7X3ZXA9-F1
#
_entry.id   AF-A0A7X3ZXA9-F1
#
_cell.length_a   1.000
_cell.length_b   1.000
_cell.length_c   1.000
_cell.angle_alpha   90.00
_cell.angle_beta   90.00
_cell.angle_gamma   90.00
#
_symmetry.space_group_name_H-M   'P 1'
#
loop_
_entity.id
_entity.type
_entity.pdbx_description
1 polymer ?
#
loop_
_entity_poly.entity_id
_entity_poly.type
_entity_poly.pdbx_seq_one_letter_code
_entity_poly.pdbx_strand_id
1 'polypeptide(L)'
;MPGRPWTDEENDLIVEDYFAMLAKDVAGRGCKKSAHRRALMPRLQDRSDGSIEFKHQNISAALRDLGEDWVRGYRPARNYQGTLAEAVMRWLVRHPEWIDRTPVNHPAFGTPGSLEIPVGSPPTLSNVPPPQDLEKMIRTARKFDVAGRDERNRALGRAGEERALVHERAALHGAGRGDLARRVRWVSEEDGDGAGYDISSFELDGRTRLIEVKTTNGWERTPFYISRNEVAVSRERPSEWCLFRLWNFSREPKAFEIRPPLEAHVSLTATAFRADFRRELDPHVHEGM
;
A
#
# COMPACT_ATOMS: atom_id res chain seq x y z
N MET A 1 -31.26 -25.70 3.53
CA MET A 1 -30.29 -26.01 4.61
C MET A 1 -29.09 -25.09 4.43
N PRO A 2 -28.67 -24.31 5.43
CA PRO A 2 -27.35 -23.69 5.37
C PRO A 2 -26.31 -24.81 5.20
N GLY A 3 -25.41 -24.67 4.22
CA GLY A 3 -24.34 -25.66 4.01
C GLY A 3 -23.43 -25.75 5.23
N ARG A 4 -22.74 -26.89 5.40
CA ARG A 4 -21.83 -27.09 6.53
C ARG A 4 -20.79 -25.94 6.61
N PRO A 5 -20.35 -25.54 7.82
CA PRO A 5 -19.26 -24.58 7.97
C PRO A 5 -17.99 -25.03 7.24
N TRP A 6 -17.19 -24.09 6.73
CA TRP A 6 -15.84 -24.38 6.23
C TRP A 6 -14.88 -24.58 7.40
N THR A 7 -14.17 -25.69 7.37
CA THR A 7 -13.09 -26.02 8.32
C THR A 7 -11.83 -25.21 8.04
N ASP A 8 -10.90 -25.18 9.00
CA ASP A 8 -9.62 -24.50 8.81
C ASP A 8 -8.75 -25.21 7.77
N GLU A 9 -8.78 -26.55 7.72
CA GLU A 9 -8.08 -27.34 6.70
C GLU A 9 -8.64 -27.04 5.29
N GLU A 10 -9.96 -26.98 5.13
CA GLU A 10 -10.57 -26.59 3.85
C GLU A 10 -10.19 -25.15 3.46
N ASN A 11 -10.13 -24.22 4.43
CA ASN A 11 -9.71 -22.84 4.18
C ASN A 11 -8.24 -22.77 3.74
N ASP A 12 -7.34 -23.52 4.39
CA ASP A 12 -5.92 -23.53 4.03
C ASP A 12 -5.72 -24.11 2.61
N LEU A 13 -6.42 -25.20 2.28
CA LEU A 13 -6.36 -25.83 0.96
C LEU A 13 -6.83 -24.91 -0.17
N ILE A 14 -7.95 -24.22 0.02
CA ILE A 14 -8.48 -23.33 -1.01
C ILE A 14 -7.66 -22.04 -1.12
N VAL A 15 -7.08 -21.55 -0.02
CA VAL A 15 -6.16 -20.40 -0.03
C VAL A 15 -4.89 -20.75 -0.81
N GLU A 16 -4.32 -21.93 -0.58
CA GLU A 16 -3.14 -22.40 -1.32
C GLU A 16 -3.41 -22.49 -2.85
N ASP A 17 -4.53 -23.10 -3.26
CA ASP A 17 -4.94 -23.15 -4.67
C ASP A 17 -5.17 -21.74 -5.25
N TYR A 18 -5.77 -20.86 -4.45
CA TYR A 18 -6.02 -19.47 -4.85
C TYR A 18 -4.72 -18.71 -5.13
N PHE A 19 -3.72 -18.80 -4.24
CA PHE A 19 -2.43 -18.15 -4.46
C PHE A 19 -1.66 -18.76 -5.64
N ALA A 20 -1.80 -20.06 -5.91
CA ALA A 20 -1.25 -20.66 -7.13
C ALA A 20 -1.89 -20.08 -8.41
N MET A 21 -3.18 -19.73 -8.39
CA MET A 21 -3.83 -18.98 -9.46
C MET A 21 -3.35 -17.53 -9.52
N LEU A 22 -3.23 -16.85 -8.37
CA LEU A 22 -2.82 -15.45 -8.29
C LEU A 22 -1.39 -15.25 -8.78
N ALA A 23 -0.47 -16.14 -8.47
CA ALA A 23 0.90 -16.12 -8.98
C ALA A 23 0.93 -16.12 -10.52
N LYS A 24 0.06 -16.90 -11.17
CA LYS A 24 -0.08 -16.91 -12.63
C LYS A 24 -0.67 -15.60 -13.14
N ASP A 25 -1.71 -15.09 -12.49
CA ASP A 25 -2.38 -13.84 -12.88
C ASP A 25 -1.45 -12.62 -12.81
N VAL A 26 -0.68 -12.51 -11.72
CA VAL A 26 0.35 -11.47 -11.52
C VAL A 26 1.45 -11.59 -12.58
N ALA A 27 1.86 -12.82 -12.93
CA ALA A 27 2.82 -13.05 -14.02
C ALA A 27 2.25 -12.83 -15.44
N GLY A 28 1.00 -12.35 -15.56
CA GLY A 28 0.33 -12.17 -16.85
C GLY A 28 0.02 -13.48 -17.58
N ARG A 29 0.12 -14.63 -16.89
CA ARG A 29 -0.15 -15.96 -17.45
C ARG A 29 -1.62 -16.28 -17.27
N GLY A 30 -2.26 -16.76 -18.34
CA GLY A 30 -3.65 -17.21 -18.28
C GLY A 30 -3.84 -18.36 -17.29
N CYS A 31 -4.92 -18.31 -16.52
CA CYS A 31 -5.31 -19.36 -15.58
C CYS A 31 -6.74 -19.85 -15.88
N LYS A 32 -6.89 -21.16 -16.13
CA LYS A 32 -8.21 -21.79 -16.30
C LYS A 32 -8.83 -22.06 -14.93
N LYS A 33 -9.57 -21.09 -14.41
CA LYS A 33 -10.26 -21.14 -13.09
C LYS A 33 -11.10 -22.40 -12.88
N SER A 34 -11.83 -22.85 -13.90
CA SER A 34 -12.64 -24.08 -13.83
C SER A 34 -11.80 -25.36 -13.76
N ALA A 35 -10.55 -25.34 -14.21
CA ALA A 35 -9.63 -26.47 -14.04
C ALA A 35 -9.13 -26.55 -12.58
N HIS A 36 -8.78 -25.40 -11.99
CA HIS A 36 -8.38 -25.32 -10.58
C HIS A 36 -9.50 -25.81 -9.64
N ARG A 37 -10.74 -25.33 -9.83
CA ARG A 37 -11.87 -25.80 -9.01
C ARG A 37 -12.13 -27.30 -9.14
N ARG A 38 -12.10 -27.84 -10.37
CA ARG A 38 -12.26 -29.30 -10.60
C ARG A 38 -11.15 -30.12 -9.94
N ALA A 39 -9.91 -29.62 -9.93
CA ALA A 39 -8.79 -30.29 -9.29
C ALA A 39 -8.85 -30.21 -7.75
N LEU A 40 -9.41 -29.12 -7.21
CA LEU A 40 -9.53 -28.90 -5.77
C LEU A 40 -10.72 -29.65 -5.15
N MET A 41 -11.81 -29.82 -5.90
CA MET A 41 -13.07 -30.39 -5.42
C MET A 41 -12.94 -31.75 -4.67
N PRO A 42 -12.13 -32.73 -5.14
CA PRO A 42 -11.96 -34.00 -4.42
C PRO A 42 -11.32 -33.86 -3.03
N ARG A 43 -10.63 -32.75 -2.76
CA ARG A 43 -9.95 -32.46 -1.49
C ARG A 43 -10.82 -31.70 -0.50
N LEU A 44 -12.01 -31.25 -0.92
CA LEU A 44 -12.90 -30.40 -0.14
C LEU A 44 -14.18 -31.12 0.30
N GLN A 45 -14.09 -32.41 0.66
CA GLN A 45 -15.19 -33.18 1.27
C GLN A 45 -16.58 -32.89 0.64
N ASP A 46 -16.75 -32.99 -0.68
CA ASP A 46 -18.02 -32.75 -1.38
C ASP A 46 -18.52 -31.28 -1.48
N ARG A 47 -17.65 -30.26 -1.38
CA ARG A 47 -18.02 -28.89 -1.80
C ARG A 47 -18.37 -28.86 -3.30
N SER A 48 -19.46 -28.21 -3.66
CA SER A 48 -19.83 -28.02 -5.07
C SER A 48 -18.95 -26.98 -5.78
N ASP A 49 -18.87 -27.04 -7.12
CA ASP A 49 -18.11 -26.05 -7.92
C ASP A 49 -18.53 -24.61 -7.60
N GLY A 50 -19.84 -24.36 -7.50
CA GLY A 50 -20.37 -23.05 -7.13
C GLY A 50 -19.99 -22.61 -5.70
N SER A 51 -19.90 -23.55 -4.75
CA SER A 51 -19.42 -23.24 -3.40
C SER A 51 -17.95 -22.84 -3.39
N ILE A 52 -17.12 -23.52 -4.18
CA ILE A 52 -15.68 -23.21 -4.32
C ILE A 52 -15.51 -21.86 -5.02
N GLU A 53 -16.24 -21.59 -6.10
CA GLU A 53 -16.21 -20.31 -6.81
C GLU A 53 -16.61 -19.14 -5.91
N PHE A 54 -17.68 -19.29 -5.13
CA PHE A 54 -18.08 -18.28 -4.17
C PHE A 54 -17.02 -18.09 -3.07
N LYS A 55 -16.38 -19.17 -2.61
CA LYS A 55 -15.30 -19.09 -1.63
C LYS A 55 -14.06 -18.38 -2.19
N HIS A 56 -13.73 -18.52 -3.48
CA HIS A 56 -12.70 -17.70 -4.14
C HIS A 56 -13.03 -16.20 -4.15
N GLN A 57 -14.31 -15.82 -4.31
CA GLN A 57 -14.73 -14.42 -4.15
C GLN A 57 -14.57 -13.94 -2.70
N ASN A 58 -14.80 -14.82 -1.71
CA ASN A 58 -14.55 -14.52 -0.30
C ASN A 58 -13.05 -14.33 -0.01
N ILE A 59 -12.16 -15.14 -0.62
CA ILE A 59 -10.71 -14.94 -0.53
C ILE A 59 -10.31 -13.60 -1.14
N SER A 60 -10.88 -13.25 -2.29
CA SER A 60 -10.64 -11.96 -2.95
C SER A 60 -11.04 -10.77 -2.05
N ALA A 61 -12.10 -10.92 -1.25
CA ALA A 61 -12.50 -9.93 -0.26
C ALA A 61 -11.55 -9.86 0.94
N ALA A 62 -11.07 -11.00 1.43
CA ALA A 62 -10.06 -11.03 2.49
C ALA A 62 -8.75 -10.37 2.02
N LEU A 63 -8.27 -10.68 0.81
CA LEU A 63 -7.07 -10.08 0.22
C LEU A 63 -7.21 -8.56 0.06
N ARG A 64 -8.35 -8.10 -0.48
CA ARG A 64 -8.66 -6.67 -0.55
C ARG A 64 -8.55 -5.99 0.82
N ASP A 65 -9.14 -6.58 1.85
CA ASP A 65 -9.14 -6.02 3.20
C ASP A 65 -7.74 -6.08 3.87
N LEU A 66 -6.87 -6.99 3.40
CA LEU A 66 -5.46 -7.12 3.76
C LEU A 66 -4.53 -6.29 2.87
N GLY A 67 -5.06 -5.47 1.97
CA GLY A 67 -4.27 -4.64 1.06
C GLY A 67 -3.45 -5.44 0.03
N GLU A 68 -3.90 -6.63 -0.33
CA GLU A 68 -3.31 -7.49 -1.36
C GLU A 68 -4.14 -7.53 -2.64
N ASP A 69 -3.48 -7.91 -3.71
CA ASP A 69 -4.12 -8.19 -4.99
C ASP A 69 -4.96 -9.46 -4.95
N TRP A 70 -5.87 -9.58 -5.91
CA TRP A 70 -6.73 -10.74 -6.06
C TRP A 70 -6.86 -11.12 -7.54
N VAL A 71 -7.17 -12.38 -7.79
CA VAL A 71 -7.26 -12.96 -9.13
C VAL A 71 -8.33 -12.24 -9.94
N ARG A 72 -7.97 -11.70 -11.10
CA ARG A 72 -8.91 -11.01 -12.01
C ARG A 72 -10.13 -11.87 -12.30
N GLY A 73 -11.32 -11.27 -12.18
CA GLY A 73 -12.62 -11.92 -12.41
C GLY A 73 -13.17 -12.75 -11.25
N TYR A 74 -12.44 -12.92 -10.14
CA TYR A 74 -13.08 -13.25 -8.86
C TYR A 74 -13.34 -11.94 -8.11
N ARG A 75 -14.52 -11.35 -8.33
CA ARG A 75 -14.88 -10.10 -7.68
C ARG A 75 -14.94 -10.32 -6.16
N PRO A 76 -14.33 -9.46 -5.33
CA PRO A 76 -14.48 -9.51 -3.88
C PRO A 76 -15.95 -9.61 -3.46
N ALA A 77 -16.26 -10.64 -2.68
CA ALA A 77 -17.57 -10.76 -2.03
C ALA A 77 -17.78 -9.64 -1.00
N ARG A 78 -19.03 -9.36 -0.65
CA ARG A 78 -19.35 -8.37 0.39
C ARG A 78 -18.85 -8.81 1.77
N ASN A 79 -19.02 -10.09 2.09
CA ASN A 79 -18.68 -10.65 3.39
C ASN A 79 -17.95 -11.99 3.26
N TYR A 80 -17.18 -12.31 4.29
CA TYR A 80 -16.45 -13.56 4.42
C TYR A 80 -16.29 -13.88 5.91
N GLN A 81 -16.00 -15.15 6.22
CA GLN A 81 -15.78 -15.63 7.59
C GLN A 81 -14.39 -15.21 8.08
N GLY A 82 -14.27 -14.79 9.35
CA GLY A 82 -12.99 -14.35 9.92
C GLY A 82 -11.87 -15.39 9.82
N THR A 83 -12.20 -16.68 9.95
CA THR A 83 -11.27 -17.81 9.79
C THR A 83 -10.63 -17.87 8.41
N LEU A 84 -11.29 -17.34 7.37
CA LEU A 84 -10.71 -17.26 6.04
C LEU A 84 -9.61 -16.20 5.94
N ALA A 85 -9.79 -15.05 6.60
CA ALA A 85 -8.72 -14.04 6.66
C ALA A 85 -7.53 -14.57 7.46
N GLU A 86 -7.77 -15.36 8.51
CA GLU A 86 -6.72 -16.02 9.28
C GLU A 86 -5.95 -17.04 8.43
N ALA A 87 -6.63 -17.84 7.60
CA ALA A 87 -5.99 -18.74 6.64
C ALA A 87 -5.14 -17.98 5.60
N VAL A 88 -5.64 -16.88 5.05
CA VAL A 88 -4.87 -16.01 4.13
C VAL A 88 -3.62 -15.47 4.83
N MET A 89 -3.74 -14.99 6.06
CA MET A 89 -2.60 -14.47 6.81
C MET A 89 -1.59 -15.57 7.18
N ARG A 90 -2.04 -16.76 7.57
CA ARG A 90 -1.16 -17.92 7.76
C ARG A 90 -0.39 -18.28 6.50
N TRP A 91 -1.01 -18.13 5.33
CA TRP A 91 -0.32 -18.32 4.06
C TRP A 91 0.73 -17.22 3.86
N LEU A 92 0.37 -15.94 3.98
CA LEU A 92 1.30 -14.81 3.78
C LEU A 92 2.52 -14.86 4.71
N VAL A 93 2.34 -15.25 5.98
CA VAL A 93 3.44 -15.41 6.94
C VAL A 93 4.39 -16.55 6.56
N ARG A 94 3.88 -17.62 5.94
CA ARG A 94 4.70 -18.76 5.45
C ARG A 94 5.38 -18.48 4.11
N HIS A 95 4.96 -17.42 3.42
CA HIS A 95 5.41 -17.05 2.09
C HIS A 95 5.92 -15.59 2.06
N PRO A 96 6.97 -15.25 2.83
CA PRO A 96 7.51 -13.89 2.84
C PRO A 96 7.97 -13.41 1.45
N GLU A 97 8.42 -14.33 0.58
CA GLU A 97 8.75 -14.05 -0.81
C GLU A 97 7.59 -13.47 -1.61
N TRP A 98 6.35 -13.76 -1.19
CA TRP A 98 5.16 -13.16 -1.79
C TRP A 98 5.06 -11.69 -1.42
N ILE A 99 5.30 -11.34 -0.16
CA ILE A 99 5.21 -9.95 0.32
C ILE A 99 6.35 -9.13 -0.28
N ASP A 100 7.57 -9.67 -0.24
CA ASP A 100 8.79 -9.01 -0.71
C ASP A 100 8.91 -8.94 -2.24
N ARG A 101 7.91 -9.47 -2.97
CA ARG A 101 7.89 -9.41 -4.43
C ARG A 101 7.97 -7.95 -4.85
N THR A 102 8.98 -7.60 -5.64
CA THR A 102 8.89 -6.36 -6.42
C THR A 102 7.71 -6.53 -7.35
N PRO A 103 6.76 -5.58 -7.37
CA PRO A 103 5.66 -5.63 -8.31
C PRO A 103 6.25 -5.72 -9.71
N VAL A 104 6.12 -6.90 -10.32
CA VAL A 104 6.67 -7.15 -11.65
C VAL A 104 6.01 -6.12 -12.56
N ASN A 105 6.82 -5.33 -13.28
CA ASN A 105 6.38 -4.42 -14.34
C ASN A 105 5.26 -5.08 -15.14
N HIS A 106 4.00 -4.78 -14.80
CA HIS A 106 2.89 -5.34 -15.52
C HIS A 106 3.00 -4.80 -16.96
N PRO A 107 2.63 -5.50 -18.04
CA PRO A 107 2.65 -4.89 -19.37
C PRO A 107 1.68 -3.69 -19.53
N ALA A 108 0.94 -3.31 -18.48
CA ALA A 108 0.33 -1.98 -18.36
C ALA A 108 1.36 -0.83 -18.24
N PHE A 109 2.62 -1.16 -17.96
CA PHE A 109 3.81 -0.33 -18.16
C PHE A 109 4.23 -0.26 -19.66
N GLY A 110 3.44 -0.88 -20.56
CA GLY A 110 3.78 -1.17 -21.96
C GLY A 110 2.91 -0.49 -23.01
N THR A 111 2.34 0.69 -22.72
CA THR A 111 2.20 1.69 -23.78
C THR A 111 3.32 2.71 -23.57
N PRO A 112 4.27 2.88 -24.49
CA PRO A 112 5.16 4.03 -24.48
C PRO A 112 4.27 5.27 -24.61
N GLY A 113 3.97 5.97 -23.51
CA GLY A 113 3.00 7.07 -23.56
C GLY A 113 2.63 7.76 -22.25
N SER A 114 2.70 7.12 -21.08
CA SER A 114 2.46 7.84 -19.82
C SER A 114 3.44 7.45 -18.73
N LEU A 115 4.60 8.10 -18.75
CA LEU A 115 5.50 8.14 -17.59
C LEU A 115 4.84 8.84 -16.39
N GLU A 116 3.71 9.53 -16.61
CA GLU A 116 2.92 10.18 -15.57
C GLU A 116 1.92 9.23 -14.93
N ILE A 117 1.71 9.42 -13.62
CA ILE A 117 0.70 8.72 -12.83
C ILE A 117 -0.55 9.61 -12.81
N PRO A 118 -1.76 9.07 -13.03
CA PRO A 118 -2.98 9.83 -12.78
C PRO A 118 -3.06 10.25 -11.30
N VAL A 119 -2.96 11.56 -11.04
CA VAL A 119 -3.12 12.15 -9.71
C VAL A 119 -4.57 12.60 -9.54
N GLY A 120 -5.31 11.91 -8.68
CA GLY A 120 -6.71 12.22 -8.36
C GLY A 120 -6.86 13.04 -7.08
N SER A 121 -8.12 13.36 -6.73
CA SER A 121 -8.44 14.05 -5.48
C SER A 121 -8.29 13.11 -4.27
N PRO A 122 -7.77 13.60 -3.13
CA PRO A 122 -7.78 12.85 -1.88
C PRO A 122 -9.18 12.39 -1.48
N PRO A 123 -9.32 11.21 -0.83
CA PRO A 123 -10.63 10.69 -0.42
C PRO A 123 -11.40 11.59 0.55
N THR A 124 -10.73 12.48 1.28
CA THR A 124 -11.37 13.46 2.17
C THR A 124 -11.92 14.68 1.46
N LEU A 125 -11.48 14.93 0.22
CA LEU A 125 -11.97 16.01 -0.65
C LEU A 125 -12.91 15.49 -1.74
N SER A 126 -13.25 14.20 -1.71
CA SER A 126 -14.15 13.56 -2.66
C SER A 126 -15.57 13.53 -2.12
N ASN A 127 -16.55 13.87 -2.97
CA ASN A 127 -17.97 13.73 -2.68
C ASN A 127 -18.48 12.28 -2.84
N VAL A 128 -17.60 11.34 -3.19
CA VAL A 128 -17.95 9.92 -3.30
C VAL A 128 -18.15 9.36 -1.90
N PRO A 129 -19.33 8.78 -1.59
CA PRO A 129 -19.56 8.19 -0.27
C PRO A 129 -18.56 7.07 -0.02
N PRO A 130 -18.06 6.93 1.23
CA PRO A 130 -17.18 5.82 1.58
C PRO A 130 -17.82 4.46 1.27
N PRO A 131 -17.02 3.42 0.99
CA PRO A 131 -17.54 2.06 0.87
C PRO A 131 -18.35 1.67 2.10
N GLN A 132 -19.49 0.99 1.90
CA GLN A 132 -20.37 0.55 3.01
C GLN A 132 -19.63 -0.29 4.05
N ASP A 133 -18.60 -1.04 3.63
CA ASP A 133 -17.82 -1.94 4.48
C ASP A 133 -16.56 -1.28 5.07
N LEU A 134 -16.37 0.04 4.94
CA LEU A 134 -15.11 0.74 5.28
C LEU A 134 -14.64 0.48 6.73
N GLU A 135 -15.53 0.45 7.71
CA GLU A 135 -15.14 0.22 9.11
C GLU A 135 -14.58 -1.19 9.33
N LYS A 136 -15.23 -2.21 8.75
CA LYS A 136 -14.77 -3.60 8.80
C LYS A 136 -13.41 -3.76 8.12
N MET A 137 -13.29 -3.11 6.97
CA MET A 137 -12.09 -2.99 6.16
C MET A 137 -10.91 -2.41 6.99
N ILE A 138 -11.11 -1.26 7.64
CA ILE A 138 -10.12 -0.64 8.55
C ILE A 138 -9.80 -1.55 9.75
N ARG A 139 -10.82 -2.17 10.36
CA ARG A 139 -10.63 -3.07 11.51
C ARG A 139 -9.78 -4.28 11.14
N THR A 140 -9.99 -4.84 9.95
CA THR A 140 -9.22 -5.98 9.44
C THR A 140 -7.77 -5.58 9.17
N ALA A 141 -7.56 -4.47 8.47
CA ALA A 141 -6.21 -3.94 8.21
C ALA A 141 -5.43 -3.66 9.51
N ARG A 142 -6.11 -3.15 10.55
CA ARG A 142 -5.52 -2.96 11.88
C ARG A 142 -5.25 -4.28 12.60
N LYS A 143 -6.18 -5.23 12.59
CA LYS A 143 -6.03 -6.55 13.24
C LYS A 143 -4.78 -7.27 12.75
N PHE A 144 -4.45 -7.12 11.46
CA PHE A 144 -3.35 -7.83 10.80
C PHE A 144 -2.13 -6.95 10.49
N ASP A 145 -2.06 -5.75 11.07
CA ASP A 145 -0.93 -4.81 10.90
C ASP A 145 -0.49 -4.62 9.43
N VAL A 146 -1.46 -4.35 8.55
CA VAL A 146 -1.20 -4.14 7.11
C VAL A 146 -0.25 -2.96 6.90
N ALA A 147 -0.42 -1.89 7.68
CA ALA A 147 0.46 -0.72 7.62
C ALA A 147 1.91 -1.08 7.98
N GLY A 148 2.14 -1.84 9.06
CA GLY A 148 3.48 -2.28 9.43
C GLY A 148 4.07 -3.33 8.49
N ARG A 149 3.24 -4.17 7.86
CA ARG A 149 3.70 -5.06 6.79
C ARG A 149 4.22 -4.27 5.60
N ASP A 150 3.42 -3.32 5.10
CA ASP A 150 3.79 -2.51 3.94
C ASP A 150 5.00 -1.62 4.26
N GLU A 151 5.11 -1.06 5.47
CA GLU A 151 6.27 -0.29 5.93
C GLU A 151 7.56 -1.13 5.97
N ARG A 152 7.49 -2.37 6.45
CA ARG A 152 8.65 -3.28 6.48
C ARG A 152 9.08 -3.72 5.08
N ASN A 153 8.20 -3.58 4.08
CA ASN A 153 8.47 -3.95 2.71
C ASN A 153 9.31 -2.89 2.01
N ARG A 154 10.63 -2.94 2.24
CA ARG A 154 11.60 -2.03 1.61
C ARG A 154 11.56 -2.07 0.08
N ALA A 155 11.26 -3.23 -0.50
CA ALA A 155 11.14 -3.34 -1.96
C ALA A 155 9.93 -2.54 -2.50
N LEU A 156 8.80 -2.55 -1.78
CA LEU A 156 7.62 -1.76 -2.12
C LEU A 156 7.87 -0.25 -1.95
N GLY A 157 8.47 0.16 -0.82
CA GLY A 157 8.82 1.56 -0.56
C GLY A 157 9.70 2.14 -1.66
N ARG A 158 10.85 1.49 -1.91
CA ARG A 158 11.82 1.90 -2.93
C ARG A 158 11.21 1.93 -4.35
N ALA A 159 10.41 0.93 -4.72
CA ALA A 159 9.75 0.92 -6.03
C ALA A 159 8.74 2.08 -6.18
N GLY A 160 8.06 2.45 -5.11
CA GLY A 160 7.17 3.60 -5.07
C GLY A 160 7.89 4.94 -5.22
N GLU A 161 8.98 5.13 -4.48
CA GLU A 161 9.84 6.31 -4.58
C GLU A 161 10.43 6.45 -5.99
N GLU A 162 10.94 5.36 -6.58
CA GLU A 162 11.41 5.34 -7.96
C GLU A 162 10.31 5.77 -8.94
N ARG A 163 9.09 5.24 -8.77
CA ARG A 163 7.96 5.56 -9.63
C ARG A 163 7.54 7.02 -9.52
N ALA A 164 7.56 7.60 -8.32
CA ALA A 164 7.29 9.00 -8.07
C ALA A 164 8.39 9.89 -8.68
N LEU A 165 9.67 9.51 -8.58
CA LEU A 165 10.78 10.22 -9.22
C LEU A 165 10.62 10.29 -10.75
N VAL A 166 10.27 9.16 -11.37
CA VAL A 166 9.98 9.12 -12.82
C VAL A 166 8.79 10.00 -13.18
N HIS A 167 7.73 9.99 -12.37
CA HIS A 167 6.55 10.83 -12.57
C HIS A 167 6.89 12.33 -12.52
N GLU A 168 7.62 12.79 -11.50
CA GLU A 168 7.98 14.19 -11.33
C GLU A 168 8.85 14.70 -12.48
N ARG A 169 9.85 13.90 -12.89
CA ARG A 169 10.70 14.25 -14.04
C ARG A 169 9.90 14.33 -15.34
N ALA A 170 8.98 13.39 -15.56
CA ALA A 170 8.13 13.37 -16.73
C ALA A 170 7.18 14.57 -16.77
N ALA A 171 6.52 14.88 -15.66
CA ALA A 171 5.59 16.01 -15.54
C ALA A 171 6.30 17.35 -15.81
N LEU A 172 7.46 17.59 -15.21
CA LEU A 172 8.26 18.79 -15.47
C LEU A 172 8.74 18.86 -16.93
N HIS A 173 9.16 17.73 -17.52
CA HIS A 173 9.57 17.68 -18.92
C HIS A 173 8.40 17.97 -19.87
N GLY A 174 7.23 17.35 -19.63
CA GLY A 174 6.00 17.56 -20.38
C GLY A 174 5.51 19.01 -20.32
N ALA A 175 5.76 19.70 -19.21
CA ALA A 175 5.48 21.13 -19.04
C ALA A 175 6.57 22.07 -19.59
N GLY A 176 7.58 21.55 -20.30
CA GLY A 176 8.66 22.34 -20.90
C GLY A 176 9.75 22.80 -19.90
N ARG A 177 9.70 22.35 -18.64
CA ARG A 177 10.68 22.66 -17.59
C ARG A 177 11.77 21.57 -17.48
N GLY A 178 12.37 21.23 -18.62
CA GLY A 178 13.47 20.26 -18.66
C GLY A 178 14.69 20.69 -17.82
N ASP A 179 14.85 21.99 -17.57
CA ASP A 179 15.83 22.56 -16.65
C ASP A 179 15.60 22.11 -15.20
N LEU A 180 14.35 22.10 -14.74
CA LEU A 180 13.97 21.63 -13.41
C LEU A 180 13.96 20.11 -13.33
N ALA A 181 13.48 19.42 -14.37
CA ALA A 181 13.43 17.95 -14.40
C ALA A 181 14.80 17.31 -14.13
N ARG A 182 15.89 17.89 -14.66
CA ARG A 182 17.27 17.42 -14.42
C ARG A 182 17.76 17.63 -12.99
N ARG A 183 17.11 18.51 -12.23
CA ARG A 183 17.48 18.85 -10.85
C ARG A 183 16.66 18.07 -9.80
N VAL A 184 15.70 17.25 -10.22
CA VAL A 184 14.92 16.41 -9.31
C VAL A 184 15.81 15.30 -8.74
N ARG A 185 15.87 15.19 -7.42
CA ARG A 185 16.73 14.26 -6.65
C ARG A 185 15.93 13.26 -5.82
N TRP A 186 16.48 12.08 -5.65
CA TRP A 186 15.98 11.06 -4.72
C TRP A 186 16.76 11.18 -3.41
N VAL A 187 16.25 12.01 -2.50
CA VAL A 187 16.97 12.44 -1.28
C VAL A 187 17.11 11.31 -0.28
N SER A 188 16.08 10.48 -0.06
CA SER A 188 16.18 9.33 0.86
C SER A 188 17.24 8.30 0.42
N GLU A 189 17.37 8.02 -0.88
CA GLU A 189 18.40 7.12 -1.42
C GLU A 189 19.80 7.77 -1.47
N GLU A 190 19.90 9.06 -1.81
CA GLU A 190 21.18 9.76 -2.00
C GLU A 190 21.81 10.26 -0.67
N ASP A 191 20.98 10.84 0.21
CA ASP A 191 21.40 11.57 1.42
C ASP A 191 20.91 10.88 2.72
N GLY A 192 20.02 9.89 2.62
CA GLY A 192 19.40 9.16 3.75
C GLY A 192 18.09 9.78 4.27
N ASP A 193 17.39 9.06 5.14
CA ASP A 193 16.02 9.40 5.61
C ASP A 193 15.94 10.60 6.59
N GLY A 194 17.07 11.25 6.87
CA GLY A 194 17.16 12.35 7.84
C GLY A 194 16.43 13.63 7.39
N ALA A 195 16.17 13.79 6.09
CA ALA A 195 15.58 14.99 5.52
C ALA A 195 14.07 15.15 5.80
N GLY A 196 13.35 14.06 6.09
CA GLY A 196 11.90 14.06 6.34
C GLY A 196 11.04 14.19 5.07
N TYR A 197 11.61 13.81 3.93
CA TYR A 197 10.97 13.67 2.62
C TYR A 197 11.87 12.82 1.70
N ASP A 198 11.29 12.15 0.70
CA ASP A 198 12.00 11.23 -0.18
C ASP A 198 12.53 11.91 -1.45
N ILE A 199 11.76 12.84 -2.03
CA ILE A 199 12.07 13.47 -3.32
C ILE A 199 12.11 14.99 -3.19
N SER A 200 13.18 15.60 -3.70
CA SER A 200 13.25 17.05 -3.92
C SER A 200 12.94 17.35 -5.38
N SER A 201 11.81 18.00 -5.62
CA SER A 201 11.27 18.39 -6.92
C SER A 201 10.96 19.90 -6.94
N PHE A 202 10.24 20.34 -7.97
CA PHE A 202 9.89 21.74 -8.19
C PHE A 202 8.46 21.89 -8.69
N GLU A 203 7.81 22.97 -8.29
CA GLU A 203 6.62 23.48 -8.95
C GLU A 203 6.99 24.09 -10.32
N LEU A 204 6.00 24.31 -11.19
CA LEU A 204 6.23 24.86 -12.55
C LEU A 204 6.82 26.28 -12.54
N ASP A 205 6.61 27.03 -11.46
CA ASP A 205 7.20 28.37 -11.24
C ASP A 205 8.62 28.31 -10.67
N GLY A 206 9.14 27.11 -10.36
CA GLY A 206 10.47 26.88 -9.81
C GLY A 206 10.55 26.89 -8.29
N ARG A 207 9.43 27.08 -7.57
CA ARG A 207 9.41 26.88 -6.12
C ARG A 207 9.74 25.42 -5.78
N THR A 208 10.44 25.23 -4.67
CA THR A 208 10.78 23.90 -4.17
C THR A 208 9.52 23.13 -3.80
N ARG A 209 9.52 21.84 -4.15
CA ARG A 209 8.48 20.87 -3.81
C ARG A 209 9.14 19.67 -3.15
N LEU A 210 8.82 19.41 -1.90
CA LEU A 210 9.36 18.28 -1.12
C LEU A 210 8.28 17.22 -1.03
N ILE A 211 8.62 16.00 -1.43
CA ILE A 211 7.63 14.94 -1.59
C ILE A 211 8.00 13.80 -0.67
N GLU A 212 7.10 13.50 0.26
CA GLU A 212 7.09 12.26 1.01
C GLU A 212 6.23 11.25 0.27
N VAL A 213 6.83 10.14 -0.16
CA VAL A 213 6.16 9.08 -0.91
C VAL A 213 5.75 8.00 0.07
N LYS A 214 4.46 7.68 0.09
CA LYS A 214 4.00 6.48 0.77
C LYS A 214 3.35 5.56 -0.24
N THR A 215 3.71 4.27 -0.19
CA THR A 215 3.30 3.26 -1.20
C THR A 215 2.63 2.05 -0.55
N THR A 216 1.48 1.62 -1.08
CA THR A 216 0.66 0.51 -0.57
C THR A 216 0.05 -0.24 -1.74
N ASN A 217 -0.20 -1.54 -1.55
CA ASN A 217 -0.92 -2.35 -2.54
C ASN A 217 -2.44 -2.34 -2.32
N GLY A 218 -2.91 -1.83 -1.19
CA GLY A 218 -4.33 -1.72 -0.89
C GLY A 218 -5.06 -0.59 -1.61
N TRP A 219 -6.25 -0.25 -1.10
CA TRP A 219 -7.12 0.80 -1.64
C TRP A 219 -6.65 2.21 -1.22
N GLU A 220 -7.36 3.24 -1.67
CA GLU A 220 -7.02 4.65 -1.43
C GLU A 220 -7.08 5.11 0.05
N ARG A 221 -7.75 4.35 0.93
CA ARG A 221 -7.83 4.57 2.38
C ARG A 221 -7.02 3.56 3.23
N THR A 222 -6.05 2.83 2.65
CA THR A 222 -5.28 1.84 3.41
C THR A 222 -4.42 2.59 4.43
N PRO A 223 -4.46 2.21 5.73
CA PRO A 223 -3.61 2.84 6.74
C PRO A 223 -2.13 2.72 6.36
N PHE A 224 -1.36 3.75 6.67
CA PHE A 224 0.08 3.81 6.43
C PHE A 224 0.77 4.51 7.61
N TYR A 225 2.07 4.29 7.75
CA TYR A 225 2.86 5.00 8.74
C TYR A 225 3.48 6.27 8.17
N ILE A 226 3.66 7.24 9.06
CA ILE A 226 4.35 8.49 8.81
C ILE A 226 5.24 8.74 10.02
N SER A 227 6.52 9.04 9.79
CA SER A 227 7.48 9.18 10.88
C SER A 227 7.30 10.52 11.61
N ARG A 228 7.85 10.59 12.82
CA ARG A 228 7.90 11.86 13.58
C ARG A 228 8.65 12.95 12.80
N ASN A 229 9.70 12.57 12.07
CA ASN A 229 10.52 13.49 11.30
C ASN A 229 9.72 14.09 10.13
N GLU A 230 9.04 13.24 9.36
CA GLU A 230 8.14 13.66 8.26
C GLU A 230 7.05 14.60 8.76
N VAL A 231 6.39 14.28 9.88
CA VAL A 231 5.37 15.15 10.46
C VAL A 231 5.97 16.50 10.89
N ALA A 232 7.17 16.52 11.48
CA ALA A 232 7.84 17.76 11.86
C ALA A 232 8.16 18.63 10.63
N VAL A 233 8.80 18.06 9.61
CA VAL A 233 9.18 18.78 8.38
C VAL A 233 7.94 19.28 7.63
N SER A 234 6.86 18.49 7.60
CA SER A 234 5.58 18.90 7.02
C SER A 234 4.98 20.16 7.66
N ARG A 235 5.21 20.36 8.97
CA ARG A 235 4.76 21.53 9.73
C ARG A 235 5.72 22.72 9.60
N GLU A 236 7.01 22.45 9.47
CA GLU A 236 8.04 23.48 9.27
C GLU A 236 7.98 24.10 7.85
N ARG A 237 7.67 23.29 6.83
CA ARG A 237 7.66 23.70 5.41
C ARG A 237 6.33 23.40 4.71
N PRO A 238 5.19 23.90 5.22
CA PRO A 238 3.86 23.49 4.76
C PRO A 238 3.53 23.92 3.31
N SER A 239 4.18 24.97 2.81
CA SER A 239 4.01 25.45 1.43
C SER A 239 4.78 24.62 0.40
N GLU A 240 5.77 23.84 0.83
CA GLU A 240 6.69 23.11 -0.05
C GLU A 240 6.50 21.60 0.08
N TRP A 241 6.18 21.12 1.28
CA TRP A 241 6.02 19.71 1.59
C TRP A 241 4.65 19.18 1.16
N CYS A 242 4.62 17.99 0.57
CA CYS A 242 3.39 17.24 0.31
C CYS A 242 3.61 15.73 0.47
N LEU A 243 2.55 15.05 0.91
CA LEU A 243 2.45 13.60 0.90
C LEU A 243 1.95 13.15 -0.47
N PHE A 244 2.72 12.34 -1.17
CA PHE A 244 2.34 11.70 -2.42
C PHE A 244 1.96 10.23 -2.16
N ARG A 245 0.65 9.97 -2.22
CA ARG A 245 0.05 8.72 -1.78
C ARG A 245 -0.17 7.77 -2.94
N LEU A 246 0.75 6.83 -3.13
CA LEU A 246 0.64 5.75 -4.11
C LEU A 246 -0.15 4.57 -3.55
N TRP A 247 -1.18 4.12 -4.27
CA TRP A 247 -2.02 3.00 -3.88
C TRP A 247 -2.34 2.11 -5.08
N ASN A 248 -2.82 0.87 -4.81
CA ASN A 248 -3.03 -0.17 -5.82
C ASN A 248 -1.78 -0.40 -6.70
N PHE A 249 -0.60 -0.26 -6.10
CA PHE A 249 0.67 -0.10 -6.79
C PHE A 249 1.04 -1.31 -7.66
N SER A 250 0.76 -2.53 -7.20
CA SER A 250 1.08 -3.75 -7.97
C SER A 250 0.21 -3.99 -9.19
N ARG A 251 -0.93 -3.31 -9.34
CA ARG A 251 -1.89 -3.55 -10.45
C ARG A 251 -2.04 -2.37 -11.38
N GLU A 252 -2.46 -1.26 -10.82
CA GLU A 252 -2.75 -0.02 -11.53
C GLU A 252 -2.45 1.12 -10.54
N PRO A 253 -1.17 1.54 -10.46
CA PRO A 253 -0.75 2.61 -9.57
C PRO A 253 -1.62 3.85 -9.76
N LYS A 254 -2.19 4.32 -8.66
CA LYS A 254 -2.94 5.58 -8.59
C LYS A 254 -2.33 6.44 -7.52
N ALA A 255 -2.42 7.75 -7.72
CA ALA A 255 -1.87 8.72 -6.79
C ALA A 255 -2.91 9.74 -6.37
N PHE A 256 -2.72 10.32 -5.19
CA PHE A 256 -3.28 11.60 -4.80
C PHE A 256 -2.29 12.31 -3.87
N GLU A 257 -2.47 13.62 -3.71
CA GLU A 257 -1.58 14.45 -2.91
C GLU A 257 -2.30 15.05 -1.72
N ILE A 258 -1.64 15.06 -0.57
CA ILE A 258 -2.09 15.78 0.62
C ILE A 258 -1.06 16.84 0.96
N ARG A 259 -1.49 18.09 1.05
CA ARG A 259 -0.68 19.19 1.57
C ARG A 259 -1.01 19.44 3.05
N PRO A 260 -0.04 19.88 3.86
CA PRO A 260 -0.27 20.26 5.23
C PRO A 260 -1.34 21.36 5.38
N PRO A 261 -2.05 21.43 6.51
CA PRO A 261 -1.91 20.58 7.69
C PRO A 261 -2.49 19.17 7.46
N LEU A 262 -1.72 18.13 7.80
CA LEU A 262 -2.11 16.74 7.52
C LEU A 262 -3.37 16.32 8.28
N GLU A 263 -3.58 16.88 9.46
CA GLU A 263 -4.72 16.61 10.34
C GLU A 263 -6.06 17.01 9.73
N ALA A 264 -6.07 17.86 8.69
CA ALA A 264 -7.27 18.15 7.90
C ALA A 264 -7.71 16.97 7.02
N HIS A 265 -6.82 16.01 6.76
CA HIS A 265 -7.03 14.91 5.81
C HIS A 265 -6.86 13.52 6.43
N VAL A 266 -6.04 13.38 7.48
CA VAL A 266 -5.75 12.10 8.12
C VAL A 266 -5.75 12.21 9.65
N SER A 267 -6.10 11.13 10.33
CA SER A 267 -5.96 11.04 11.79
C SER A 267 -4.61 10.45 12.16
N LEU A 268 -3.76 11.22 12.85
CA LEU A 268 -2.47 10.75 13.34
C LEU A 268 -2.65 10.05 14.69
N THR A 269 -2.22 8.79 14.79
CA THR A 269 -2.25 8.00 16.04
C THR A 269 -0.83 7.59 16.39
N ALA A 270 -0.38 7.89 17.61
CA ALA A 270 0.94 7.48 18.08
C ALA A 270 1.02 5.94 18.15
N THR A 271 2.02 5.35 17.51
CA THR A 271 2.23 3.90 17.45
C THR A 271 3.43 3.43 18.28
N ALA A 272 4.47 4.24 18.39
CA ALA A 272 5.67 3.95 19.17
C ALA A 272 6.23 5.23 19.82
N PHE A 273 6.89 5.06 20.97
CA PHE A 273 7.62 6.13 21.65
C PHE A 273 9.12 5.84 21.59
N ARG A 274 9.92 6.85 21.25
CA ARG A 274 11.39 6.79 21.40
C ARG A 274 11.75 7.29 22.80
N ALA A 275 12.51 6.50 23.55
CA ALA A 275 13.10 6.93 24.81
C ALA A 275 14.53 7.44 24.56
N ASP A 276 14.84 8.62 25.10
CA ASP A 276 16.16 9.22 25.09
C ASP A 276 16.59 9.48 26.55
N PHE A 277 17.88 9.35 26.87
CA PHE A 277 18.38 9.67 28.22
C PHE A 277 18.20 11.16 28.50
N ARG A 278 17.70 11.50 29.69
CA ARG A 278 17.66 12.89 30.14
C ARG A 278 19.09 13.39 30.27
N ARG A 279 19.45 14.47 29.58
CA ARG A 279 20.71 15.16 29.85
C ARG A 279 20.59 15.76 31.25
N GLU A 280 21.46 15.35 32.16
CA GLU A 280 21.66 16.06 33.42
C GLU A 280 22.16 17.47 33.07
N LEU A 281 21.41 18.49 33.46
CA LEU A 281 21.91 19.86 33.46
C LEU A 281 22.99 19.92 34.53
N ASP A 282 24.23 20.15 34.13
CA ASP A 282 25.39 20.28 35.00
C ASP A 282 25.13 21.34 36.07
N PRO A 283 24.99 20.98 37.37
CA PRO A 283 24.61 21.93 38.40
C PRO A 283 25.84 22.64 38.97
N HIS A 284 26.74 23.20 38.15
CA HIS A 284 27.93 23.90 38.65
C HIS A 284 28.15 25.26 37.94
N VAL A 285 27.26 26.22 38.20
CA VAL A 285 27.63 27.65 38.19
C VAL A 285 26.84 28.35 39.29
N HIS A 286 27.43 28.42 40.50
CA HIS A 286 27.49 29.62 41.35
C HIS A 286 27.97 29.22 42.75
N GLU A 287 29.28 29.34 42.97
CA GLU A 287 29.83 29.80 44.26
C GLU A 287 31.23 30.35 43.98
N GLY A 288 31.25 31.62 43.57
CA GLY A 288 32.43 32.47 43.61
C GLY A 288 32.19 33.53 44.69
N MET A 289 32.99 33.46 45.75
CA MET A 289 33.22 34.52 46.72
C MET A 289 33.76 35.79 46.06
#